data_AF-H3S9C4-F1
#
_entry.id   AF-H3S9C4-F1
#
_cell.length_a   1.000
_cell.length_b   1.000
_cell.length_c   1.000
_cell.angle_alpha   90.00
_cell.angle_beta   90.00
_cell.angle_gamma   90.00
#
_symmetry.space_group_name_H-M   'P 1'
#
loop_
_entity.id
_entity.type
_entity.pdbx_description
1 polymer ?
#
loop_
_entity_poly.entity_id
_entity_poly.type
_entity_poly.pdbx_seq_one_letter_code
_entity_poly.pdbx_strand_id
1 'polypeptide(L)'
;MIRNNKNSTKAILLLILLFAVFYLFQKDWNNVISDKSLNKEISVEDISSTQMSKAVYTRIGNGATVHFEDVELNQDDVSNITSWINSTPESEIIELHRIPSNISAGILIRLKSRKEIRIQYDLENIFITRTDVKKKQVMYSINQGNLKNFFDKKLRGFYFGEDKEMDA
;
A
#
# COMPACT_ATOMS: atom_id res chain seq x y z
N MET A 1 -15.47 -15.20 66.58
CA MET A 1 -16.46 -14.30 65.95
C MET A 1 -15.79 -13.63 64.74
N ILE A 2 -15.98 -14.19 63.54
CA ILE A 2 -15.33 -13.69 62.32
C ILE A 2 -16.10 -12.45 61.87
N ARG A 3 -15.50 -11.27 62.05
CA ARG A 3 -16.08 -9.98 61.67
C ARG A 3 -16.02 -9.91 60.14
N ASN A 4 -17.13 -10.24 59.47
CA ASN A 4 -17.27 -10.05 58.02
C ASN A 4 -17.13 -8.56 57.70
N ASN A 5 -15.92 -8.16 57.32
CA ASN A 5 -15.62 -6.80 56.90
C ASN A 5 -16.14 -6.61 55.48
N LYS A 6 -17.43 -6.24 55.36
CA LYS A 6 -18.11 -5.96 54.07
C LYS A 6 -17.34 -4.96 53.19
N ASN A 7 -16.48 -4.12 53.78
CA ASN A 7 -15.64 -3.17 53.04
C ASN A 7 -14.45 -3.86 52.35
N SER A 8 -13.91 -4.94 52.95
CA SER A 8 -12.85 -5.76 52.35
C SER A 8 -13.37 -6.53 51.12
N THR A 9 -14.58 -7.09 51.20
CA THR A 9 -15.19 -7.83 50.08
C THR A 9 -15.48 -6.92 48.89
N LYS A 10 -15.93 -5.68 49.15
CA LYS A 10 -16.13 -4.66 48.10
C LYS A 10 -14.82 -4.20 47.47
N ALA A 11 -13.75 -4.04 48.27
CA ALA A 11 -12.43 -3.69 47.76
C ALA A 11 -11.85 -4.78 46.84
N ILE A 12 -12.01 -6.04 47.22
CA ILE A 12 -11.57 -7.19 46.40
C ILE A 12 -12.32 -7.25 45.07
N LEU A 13 -13.65 -7.07 45.09
CA LEU A 13 -14.48 -7.03 43.87
C LEU A 13 -14.07 -5.88 42.93
N LEU A 14 -13.76 -4.71 43.48
CA LEU A 14 -13.35 -3.55 42.69
C LEU A 14 -11.98 -3.76 42.04
N LEU A 15 -11.07 -4.46 42.74
CA LEU A 15 -9.74 -4.79 42.23
C LEU A 15 -9.79 -5.83 41.11
N ILE A 16 -10.67 -6.83 41.23
CA ILE A 16 -10.95 -7.81 40.15
C ILE A 16 -11.53 -7.11 38.92
N LEU A 17 -12.47 -6.18 39.12
CA LEU A 17 -13.07 -5.41 38.03
C LEU A 17 -12.02 -4.56 37.30
N LEU A 18 -11.13 -3.88 38.03
CA LEU A 18 -10.03 -3.12 37.46
C LEU A 18 -9.06 -4.01 36.68
N PHE A 19 -8.74 -5.21 37.19
CA PHE A 19 -7.92 -6.17 36.46
C PHE A 19 -8.60 -6.67 35.18
N ALA A 20 -9.91 -6.91 35.20
CA ALA A 20 -10.66 -7.30 34.01
C ALA A 20 -10.68 -6.19 32.95
N VAL A 21 -10.92 -4.94 33.35
CA VAL A 21 -10.87 -3.77 32.45
C VAL A 21 -9.46 -3.57 31.89
N PHE A 22 -8.42 -3.69 32.72
CA PHE A 22 -7.03 -3.59 32.29
C PHE A 22 -6.63 -4.72 31.33
N TYR A 23 -7.09 -5.95 31.58
CA TYR A 23 -6.85 -7.10 30.72
C TYR A 23 -7.52 -6.94 29.35
N LEU A 24 -8.76 -6.42 29.32
CA LEU A 24 -9.45 -6.08 28.07
C LEU A 24 -8.70 -4.97 27.32
N PHE A 25 -8.26 -3.92 28.01
CA PHE A 25 -7.44 -2.86 27.43
C PHE A 25 -6.11 -3.36 26.86
N GLN A 26 -5.43 -4.28 27.54
CA GLN A 26 -4.20 -4.89 27.04
C GLN A 26 -4.44 -5.77 25.81
N LYS A 27 -5.53 -6.54 25.78
CA LYS A 27 -5.89 -7.36 24.63
C LYS A 27 -6.13 -6.51 23.37
N ASP A 28 -6.83 -5.39 23.52
CA ASP A 28 -7.04 -4.43 22.43
C ASP A 28 -5.74 -3.76 21.99
N TRP A 29 -4.84 -3.41 22.92
CA TRP A 29 -3.52 -2.86 22.58
C TRP A 29 -2.62 -3.86 21.85
N ASN A 30 -2.61 -5.13 22.26
CA ASN A 30 -1.82 -6.15 21.60
C ASN A 30 -2.34 -6.43 20.18
N ASN A 31 -3.64 -6.39 19.95
CA ASN A 31 -4.22 -6.48 18.60
C ASN A 31 -3.83 -5.30 17.71
N VAL A 32 -3.64 -4.09 18.28
CA VAL A 32 -3.16 -2.91 17.55
C VAL A 32 -1.65 -2.95 17.24
N ILE A 33 -0.86 -3.72 18.01
CA ILE A 33 0.60 -3.85 17.83
C ILE A 33 0.99 -5.02 16.91
N SER A 34 0.05 -5.94 16.62
CA SER A 34 0.34 -7.22 15.96
C SER A 34 0.30 -7.20 14.43
N ASP A 35 -0.27 -6.17 13.81
CA ASP A 35 -0.30 -6.11 12.34
C ASP A 35 1.05 -5.60 11.81
N LYS A 36 2.03 -6.50 11.82
CA LYS A 36 3.36 -6.27 11.23
C LYS A 36 3.30 -6.16 9.71
N SER A 37 2.20 -6.60 9.08
CA SER A 37 2.12 -6.68 7.64
C SER A 37 2.26 -5.29 7.03
N LEU A 38 3.19 -5.16 6.09
CA LEU A 38 3.38 -3.93 5.32
C LEU A 38 2.31 -3.78 4.25
N ASN A 39 1.62 -4.88 3.93
CA ASN A 39 0.59 -4.96 2.91
C ASN A 39 -0.74 -5.33 3.56
N LYS A 40 -1.71 -4.42 3.47
CA LYS A 40 -3.08 -4.68 3.87
C LYS A 40 -3.91 -5.03 2.65
N GLU A 41 -4.78 -6.02 2.74
CA GLU A 41 -5.65 -6.37 1.62
C GLU A 41 -6.44 -5.14 1.10
N ILE A 42 -6.49 -4.99 -0.22
CA ILE A 42 -7.22 -3.93 -0.91
C ILE A 42 -8.51 -4.54 -1.46
N SER A 43 -9.66 -4.13 -0.93
CA SER A 43 -10.96 -4.43 -1.50
C SER A 43 -11.28 -3.42 -2.62
N VAL A 44 -11.79 -3.91 -3.76
CA VAL A 44 -12.20 -3.06 -4.88
C VAL A 44 -13.36 -2.14 -4.47
N GLU A 45 -14.24 -2.64 -3.60
CA GLU A 45 -15.38 -1.92 -3.06
C GLU A 45 -14.96 -0.73 -2.19
N ASP A 46 -13.75 -0.76 -1.60
CA ASP A 46 -13.20 0.34 -0.80
C ASP A 46 -12.52 1.42 -1.64
N ILE A 47 -12.37 1.22 -2.94
CA ILE A 47 -11.77 2.19 -3.86
C ILE A 47 -12.79 3.29 -4.18
N SER A 48 -12.35 4.54 -4.02
CA SER A 48 -13.13 5.73 -4.41
C SER A 48 -12.76 6.24 -5.79
N SER A 49 -11.48 6.16 -6.17
CA SER A 49 -11.00 6.54 -7.51
C SER A 49 -9.64 5.91 -7.80
N THR A 50 -9.34 5.70 -9.08
CA THR A 50 -8.02 5.33 -9.57
C THR A 50 -7.55 6.32 -10.64
N GLN A 51 -6.25 6.59 -10.67
CA GLN A 51 -5.60 7.43 -11.67
C GLN A 51 -4.28 6.78 -12.05
N MET A 52 -3.99 6.65 -13.34
CA MET A 52 -2.69 6.21 -13.83
C MET A 52 -2.08 7.29 -14.71
N SER A 53 -0.77 7.49 -14.59
CA SER A 53 -0.01 8.37 -15.47
C SER A 53 1.30 7.69 -15.88
N LYS A 54 1.76 7.96 -17.10
CA LYS A 54 3.06 7.50 -17.60
C LYS A 54 3.91 8.66 -18.12
N ALA A 55 5.21 8.54 -18.00
CA ALA A 55 6.16 9.45 -18.66
C ALA A 55 6.19 9.13 -20.16
N VAL A 56 6.24 10.18 -20.99
CA VAL A 56 6.39 10.09 -22.44
C VAL A 56 7.51 11.02 -22.89
N TYR A 57 8.45 10.48 -23.65
CA TYR A 57 9.58 11.19 -24.18
C TYR A 57 9.29 11.59 -25.62
N THR A 58 9.35 12.89 -25.91
CA THR A 58 9.16 13.43 -27.26
C THR A 58 10.40 14.17 -27.73
N ARG A 59 10.74 14.00 -29.01
CA ARG A 59 11.86 14.70 -29.64
C ARG A 59 11.46 16.13 -29.94
N ILE A 60 12.30 17.09 -29.53
CA ILE A 60 12.15 18.50 -29.88
C ILE A 60 13.51 18.99 -30.40
N GLY A 61 13.62 19.15 -31.72
CA GLY A 61 14.87 19.48 -32.39
C GLY A 61 15.97 18.44 -32.08
N ASN A 62 17.09 18.91 -31.50
CA ASN A 62 18.20 18.05 -31.07
C ASN A 62 18.08 17.59 -29.60
N GLY A 63 16.96 17.86 -28.94
CA GLY A 63 16.72 17.54 -27.53
C GLY A 63 15.52 16.61 -27.31
N ALA A 64 15.25 16.34 -26.04
CA ALA A 64 14.10 15.58 -25.59
C ALA A 64 13.36 16.36 -24.51
N THR A 65 12.03 16.28 -24.53
CA THR A 65 11.20 16.67 -23.39
C THR A 65 10.51 15.45 -22.81
N VAL A 66 10.18 15.52 -21.53
CA VAL A 66 9.39 14.52 -20.82
C VAL A 66 8.12 15.19 -20.36
N HIS A 67 6.98 14.62 -20.74
CA HIS A 67 5.67 14.99 -20.19
C HIS A 67 4.99 13.75 -19.61
N PHE A 68 3.96 13.96 -18.80
CA PHE A 68 3.16 12.87 -18.24
C PHE A 68 1.81 12.83 -18.93
N GLU A 69 1.39 11.63 -19.34
CA GLU A 69 0.09 11.38 -19.94
C GLU A 69 -0.75 10.54 -19.01
N ASP A 70 -2.03 10.92 -18.87
CA ASP A 70 -3.02 10.12 -18.17
C ASP A 70 -3.31 8.85 -18.98
N VAL A 71 -3.42 7.73 -18.26
CA VAL A 71 -3.73 6.42 -18.83
C VAL A 71 -5.04 5.94 -18.22
N GLU A 72 -6.00 5.63 -19.08
CA GLU A 72 -7.28 5.11 -18.62
C GLU A 72 -7.12 3.70 -18.05
N LEU A 73 -7.73 3.49 -16.88
CA LEU A 73 -7.88 2.21 -16.22
C LEU A 73 -9.37 1.84 -16.22
N ASN A 74 -9.71 0.71 -16.82
CA ASN A 74 -11.06 0.15 -16.72
C ASN A 74 -11.23 -0.66 -15.42
N GLN A 75 -12.44 -1.17 -15.16
CA GLN A 75 -12.73 -1.92 -13.93
C GLN A 75 -11.92 -3.22 -13.83
N ASP A 76 -11.71 -3.91 -14.96
CA ASP A 76 -10.91 -5.14 -14.99
C ASP A 76 -9.43 -4.86 -14.66
N ASP A 77 -8.88 -3.76 -15.19
CA ASP A 77 -7.52 -3.30 -14.86
C ASP A 77 -7.40 -3.08 -13.34
N VAL A 78 -8.34 -2.35 -12.74
CA VAL A 78 -8.34 -2.07 -11.29
C VAL A 78 -8.45 -3.36 -10.49
N SER A 79 -9.39 -4.25 -10.82
CA SER A 79 -9.57 -5.53 -10.13
C SER A 79 -8.33 -6.43 -10.23
N ASN A 80 -7.69 -6.46 -11.39
CA ASN A 80 -6.45 -7.21 -11.60
C ASN A 80 -5.30 -6.63 -10.80
N ILE A 81 -5.11 -5.30 -10.80
CA ILE A 81 -4.08 -4.61 -10.01
C ILE A 81 -4.23 -4.92 -8.52
N THR A 82 -5.45 -4.81 -7.98
CA THR A 82 -5.70 -5.14 -6.56
C THR A 82 -5.44 -6.60 -6.27
N SER A 83 -5.89 -7.52 -7.14
CA SER A 83 -5.66 -8.95 -6.98
C SER A 83 -4.17 -9.28 -6.96
N TRP A 84 -3.38 -8.71 -7.89
CA TRP A 84 -1.94 -8.92 -7.95
C TRP A 84 -1.21 -8.44 -6.70
N ILE A 85 -1.54 -7.26 -6.19
CA ILE A 85 -0.95 -6.72 -4.96
C ILE A 85 -1.35 -7.54 -3.74
N ASN A 86 -2.61 -7.97 -3.65
CA ASN A 86 -3.09 -8.81 -2.55
C ASN A 86 -2.45 -10.21 -2.58
N SER A 87 -2.11 -10.70 -3.78
CA SER A 87 -1.47 -12.02 -3.97
C SER A 87 0.04 -12.04 -3.70
N THR A 88 0.69 -10.88 -3.53
CA THR A 88 2.13 -10.83 -3.25
C THR A 88 2.42 -11.45 -1.88
N PRO A 89 3.24 -12.52 -1.80
CA PRO A 89 3.59 -13.12 -0.53
C PRO A 89 4.49 -12.18 0.29
N GLU A 90 4.38 -12.21 1.63
CA GLU A 90 5.17 -11.32 2.49
C GLU A 90 6.69 -11.46 2.28
N SER A 91 7.17 -12.62 1.86
CA SER A 91 8.60 -12.87 1.55
C SER A 91 9.11 -12.08 0.34
N GLU A 92 8.23 -11.61 -0.53
CA GLU A 92 8.57 -10.80 -1.72
C GLU A 92 8.36 -9.30 -1.48
N ILE A 93 8.04 -8.91 -0.24
CA ILE A 93 7.86 -7.52 0.17
C ILE A 93 9.11 -7.03 0.88
N ILE A 94 9.76 -6.00 0.33
CA ILE A 94 10.98 -5.43 0.90
C ILE A 94 10.68 -4.01 1.36
N GLU A 95 10.75 -3.76 2.67
CA GLU A 95 10.54 -2.42 3.23
C GLU A 95 11.62 -1.43 2.75
N LEU A 96 11.20 -0.23 2.39
CA LEU A 96 12.06 0.84 1.90
C LEU A 96 11.92 2.09 2.77
N HIS A 97 13.04 2.82 2.91
CA HIS A 97 13.04 4.12 3.56
C HIS A 97 12.68 5.27 2.61
N ARG A 98 12.85 5.06 1.30
CA ARG A 98 12.55 6.02 0.23
C ARG A 98 12.26 5.31 -1.08
N ILE A 99 11.42 5.90 -1.93
CA ILE A 99 11.21 5.46 -3.30
C ILE A 99 12.25 6.12 -4.23
N PRO A 100 12.83 5.38 -5.19
CA PRO A 100 13.70 5.96 -6.22
C PRO A 100 13.00 7.03 -7.06
N SER A 101 13.77 7.96 -7.63
CA SER A 101 13.24 9.12 -8.37
C SER A 101 12.97 8.84 -9.86
N ASN A 102 13.52 7.76 -10.42
CA ASN A 102 13.45 7.38 -11.84
C ASN A 102 12.15 6.68 -12.24
N ILE A 103 11.01 7.18 -11.79
CA ILE A 103 9.70 6.56 -12.04
C ILE A 103 9.20 6.85 -13.46
N SER A 104 8.86 5.78 -14.19
CA SER A 104 8.34 5.85 -15.56
C SER A 104 6.82 5.80 -15.62
N ALA A 105 6.17 5.15 -14.67
CA ALA A 105 4.71 5.14 -14.55
C ALA A 105 4.26 5.07 -13.10
N GLY A 106 3.06 5.56 -12.84
CA GLY A 106 2.45 5.50 -11.51
C GLY A 106 0.95 5.31 -11.57
N ILE A 107 0.42 4.59 -10.59
CA ILE A 107 -1.01 4.41 -10.32
C ILE A 107 -1.29 4.93 -8.91
N LEU A 108 -2.25 5.83 -8.78
CA LEU A 108 -2.77 6.31 -7.51
C LEU A 108 -4.17 5.72 -7.31
N ILE A 109 -4.32 4.91 -6.26
CA ILE A 109 -5.60 4.41 -5.78
C ILE A 109 -5.97 5.22 -4.54
N ARG A 110 -7.11 5.90 -4.59
CA ARG A 110 -7.71 6.55 -3.43
C ARG A 110 -8.78 5.65 -2.85
N LEU A 111 -8.76 5.51 -1.53
CA LEU A 111 -9.76 4.74 -0.78
C LEU A 111 -10.87 5.66 -0.27
N LYS A 112 -12.05 5.10 0.01
CA LYS A 112 -13.18 5.81 0.64
C LYS A 112 -12.81 6.40 2.01
N SER A 113 -11.83 5.80 2.70
CA SER A 113 -11.23 6.30 3.95
C SER A 113 -10.35 7.54 3.79
N ARG A 114 -10.23 8.10 2.58
CA ARG A 114 -9.32 9.20 2.21
C ARG A 114 -7.83 8.84 2.35
N LYS A 115 -7.52 7.56 2.43
CA LYS A 115 -6.16 7.04 2.36
C LYS A 115 -5.80 6.75 0.91
N GLU A 116 -4.51 6.68 0.66
CA GLU A 116 -3.93 6.49 -0.66
C GLU A 116 -2.96 5.31 -0.68
N ILE A 117 -2.97 4.64 -1.82
CA ILE A 117 -2.02 3.62 -2.23
C ILE A 117 -1.43 4.11 -3.56
N ARG A 118 -0.13 4.35 -3.60
CA ARG A 118 0.62 4.76 -4.79
C ARG A 118 1.49 3.61 -5.23
N ILE A 119 1.31 3.15 -6.46
CA ILE A 119 2.08 2.10 -7.09
C ILE A 119 2.94 2.80 -8.16
N GLN A 120 4.24 2.59 -8.14
CA GLN A 120 5.19 3.29 -9.01
C GLN A 120 6.10 2.25 -9.66
N TYR A 121 6.43 2.46 -10.92
CA TYR A 121 7.23 1.53 -11.72
C TYR A 121 8.35 2.28 -12.43
N ASP A 122 9.58 1.78 -12.31
CA ASP A 122 10.79 2.39 -12.88
C ASP A 122 11.37 1.64 -14.09
N LEU A 123 10.59 0.72 -14.69
CA LEU A 123 10.97 -0.23 -15.74
C LEU A 123 11.59 -1.54 -15.24
N GLU A 124 11.95 -1.62 -13.96
CA GLU A 124 12.53 -2.84 -13.39
C GLU A 124 11.72 -3.31 -12.18
N ASN A 125 11.46 -2.38 -11.26
CA ASN A 125 10.93 -2.63 -9.94
C ASN A 125 9.59 -1.94 -9.74
N ILE A 126 8.72 -2.58 -8.95
CA ILE A 126 7.45 -2.02 -8.51
C ILE A 126 7.60 -1.56 -7.07
N PHE A 127 7.28 -0.29 -6.84
CA PHE A 127 7.28 0.34 -5.54
C PHE A 127 5.87 0.69 -5.11
N ILE A 128 5.57 0.48 -3.84
CA ILE A 128 4.27 0.82 -3.25
C ILE A 128 4.48 1.73 -2.04
N THR A 129 3.74 2.82 -2.03
CA THR A 129 3.60 3.72 -0.89
C THR A 129 2.17 3.65 -0.39
N ARG A 130 1.98 3.42 0.91
CA ARG A 130 0.66 3.32 1.55
C ARG A 130 0.50 4.21 2.75
N THR A 131 -0.71 4.71 2.95
CA THR A 131 -1.09 5.55 4.10
C THR A 131 -2.21 4.93 4.95
N ASP A 132 -2.67 3.73 4.59
CA ASP A 132 -3.81 3.01 5.18
C ASP A 132 -3.42 1.82 6.08
N VAL A 133 -2.14 1.47 6.16
CA VAL A 133 -1.63 0.30 6.90
C VAL A 133 -1.23 0.66 8.33
N LYS A 134 -0.34 1.66 8.49
CA LYS A 134 0.18 2.08 9.81
C LYS A 134 -0.20 3.54 10.10
N LYS A 135 0.09 4.00 11.32
CA LYS A 135 -0.04 5.42 11.71
C LYS A 135 0.86 6.35 10.88
N LYS A 136 1.88 5.79 10.20
CA LYS A 136 2.80 6.49 9.31
C LYS A 136 2.70 5.90 7.91
N GLN A 137 3.14 6.69 6.94
CA GLN A 137 3.35 6.23 5.58
C GLN A 137 4.36 5.07 5.58
N VAL A 138 4.04 4.01 4.84
CA VAL A 138 4.95 2.88 4.60
C VAL A 138 5.32 2.85 3.13
N MET A 139 6.55 2.45 2.85
CA MET A 139 7.09 2.33 1.50
C MET A 139 7.75 0.96 1.39
N TYR A 140 7.52 0.26 0.28
CA TYR A 140 8.12 -1.04 0.04
C TYR A 140 8.21 -1.33 -1.46
N SER A 141 9.05 -2.28 -1.86
CA SER A 141 8.99 -2.88 -3.19
C SER A 141 8.33 -4.25 -3.13
N ILE A 142 7.77 -4.67 -4.28
CA ILE A 142 7.24 -6.01 -4.48
C ILE A 142 7.83 -6.61 -5.76
N ASN A 143 7.98 -7.94 -5.77
CA ASN A 143 8.18 -8.69 -7.00
C ASN A 143 6.82 -9.22 -7.47
N GLN A 144 6.29 -8.73 -8.58
CA GLN A 144 4.99 -9.19 -9.10
C GLN A 144 4.98 -9.13 -10.63
N GLY A 145 5.16 -10.29 -11.26
CA GLY A 145 5.37 -10.38 -12.71
C GLY A 145 4.18 -9.92 -13.57
N ASN A 146 2.94 -10.16 -13.14
CA ASN A 146 1.75 -9.74 -13.91
C ASN A 146 1.57 -8.22 -13.91
N LEU A 147 1.80 -7.57 -12.76
CA LEU A 147 1.77 -6.13 -12.59
C LEU A 147 2.93 -5.48 -13.33
N LYS A 148 4.12 -6.09 -13.33
CA LYS A 148 5.25 -5.65 -14.16
C LYS A 148 4.86 -5.68 -15.65
N ASN A 149 4.36 -6.82 -16.12
CA ASN A 149 3.90 -6.99 -17.50
C ASN A 149 2.76 -6.02 -17.88
N PHE A 150 1.89 -5.68 -16.93
CA PHE A 150 0.85 -4.69 -17.12
C PHE A 150 1.44 -3.29 -17.37
N PHE A 151 2.38 -2.87 -16.52
CA PHE A 151 3.07 -1.60 -16.73
C PHE A 151 3.84 -1.58 -18.05
N ASP A 152 4.59 -2.63 -18.36
CA ASP A 152 5.35 -2.75 -19.62
C ASP A 152 4.44 -2.59 -20.84
N LYS A 153 3.24 -3.20 -20.81
CA LYS A 153 2.24 -3.01 -21.88
C LYS A 153 1.72 -1.58 -21.98
N LYS A 154 1.42 -0.92 -20.85
CA LYS A 154 0.91 0.47 -20.84
C LYS A 154 2.00 1.48 -21.25
N LEU A 155 3.27 1.13 -21.06
CA LEU A 155 4.44 1.93 -21.42
C LEU A 155 4.92 1.73 -22.85
N ARG A 156 4.31 0.85 -23.67
CA ARG A 156 4.75 0.72 -25.07
C ARG A 156 4.73 2.05 -25.83
N GLY A 157 5.77 2.28 -26.63
CA GLY A 157 5.95 3.50 -27.44
C GLY A 157 6.27 4.76 -26.64
N PHE A 158 6.52 4.67 -25.33
CA PHE A 158 6.73 5.86 -24.49
C PHE A 158 8.04 6.60 -24.77
N TYR A 159 9.01 5.97 -25.43
CA TYR A 159 10.34 6.52 -25.65
C TYR A 159 10.51 6.92 -27.11
N PHE A 160 10.17 8.17 -27.45
CA PHE A 160 10.22 8.70 -28.81
C PHE A 160 9.35 7.94 -29.83
N GLY A 161 8.25 7.33 -29.37
CA GLY A 161 7.38 6.49 -30.21
C GLY A 161 7.83 5.03 -30.28
N GLU A 162 8.92 4.67 -29.59
CA GLU A 162 9.49 3.32 -29.52
C GLU A 162 9.43 2.80 -28.08
N ASP A 163 9.64 1.49 -27.92
CA ASP A 163 9.88 0.90 -26.60
C ASP A 163 11.31 1.22 -26.20
N LYS A 164 11.53 1.69 -24.96
CA LYS A 164 12.89 1.85 -24.45
C LYS A 164 13.52 0.47 -24.35
N GLU A 165 14.68 0.27 -24.98
CA GLU A 165 15.48 -0.93 -24.78
C GLU A 165 15.72 -1.10 -23.27
N MET A 166 15.18 -2.19 -22.72
CA MET A 166 15.50 -2.63 -21.38
C MET A 166 16.80 -3.38 -21.52
N ASP A 167 17.91 -2.81 -21.03
CA ASP A 167 19.18 -3.54 -20.96
C ASP A 167 18.92 -4.89 -20.25
N ALA A 168 19.16 -5.98 -20.98
CA ALA A 168 18.92 -7.36 -20.53
C ALA A 168 20.05 -7.88 -19.64
#